data_AF-A0A7W3MUF2-F1
#
_entry.id   AF-A0A7W3MUF2-F1
#
_cell.length_a   1.000
_cell.length_b   1.000
_cell.length_c   1.000
_cell.angle_alpha   90.00
_cell.angle_beta   90.00
_cell.angle_gamma   90.00
#
_symmetry.space_group_name_H-M   'P 1'
#
loop_
_entity.id
_entity.type
_entity.pdbx_description
1 polymer ?
#
loop_
_entity_poly.entity_id
_entity_poly.type
_entity_poly.pdbx_seq_one_letter_code
_entity_poly.pdbx_strand_id
1 'polypeptide(L)'
;MTEPNRVRPGNGCPPWCTADHRTTGNVHRVEVGAARVAGKYVPVVILQTPGGAPSVVISGPVFVEVHPDDQEDMARLLDLADQGELAGLIRQAADVTGGGVR
;
A
#
# COMPACT_ATOMS: atom_id res chain seq x y z
N MET A 1 -18.87 -17.26 -15.61
CA MET A 1 -17.91 -16.88 -14.57
C MET A 1 -17.35 -15.53 -15.00
N THR A 2 -17.53 -14.52 -14.17
CA THR A 2 -17.44 -13.08 -14.49
C THR A 2 -15.99 -12.67 -14.73
N GLU A 3 -15.70 -12.06 -15.89
CA GLU A 3 -14.40 -11.44 -16.17
C GLU A 3 -14.15 -10.27 -15.21
N PRO A 4 -12.95 -10.13 -14.60
CA PRO A 4 -12.63 -8.94 -13.85
C PRO A 4 -12.44 -7.77 -14.82
N ASN A 5 -13.31 -6.79 -14.65
CA ASN A 5 -13.37 -5.46 -15.25
C ASN A 5 -11.98 -4.87 -15.59
N ARG A 6 -11.47 -5.17 -16.80
CA ARG A 6 -10.27 -4.56 -17.38
C ARG A 6 -10.60 -3.20 -17.97
N VAL A 7 -10.82 -2.21 -17.11
CA VAL A 7 -10.59 -0.82 -17.53
C VAL A 7 -9.21 -0.45 -17.03
N ARG A 8 -8.17 -0.63 -17.86
CA ARG A 8 -6.87 0.00 -17.65
C ARG A 8 -7.01 1.48 -18.06
N PRO A 9 -6.97 2.46 -17.15
CA PRO A 9 -6.79 3.85 -17.56
C PRO A 9 -5.35 4.00 -18.07
N GLY A 10 -5.19 4.60 -19.24
CA GLY A 10 -4.01 4.49 -20.10
C GLY A 10 -2.65 4.90 -19.51
N ASN A 11 -1.58 4.38 -20.13
CA ASN A 11 -0.16 4.78 -20.16
C ASN A 11 0.54 5.42 -18.94
N GLY A 12 -0.05 5.45 -17.74
CA GLY A 12 0.55 6.05 -16.55
C GLY A 12 0.20 5.36 -15.23
N CYS A 13 -0.66 4.32 -15.23
CA CYS A 13 -0.94 3.55 -14.02
C CYS A 13 0.18 2.54 -13.75
N PRO A 14 0.74 2.51 -12.53
CA PRO A 14 1.64 1.45 -12.11
C PRO A 14 0.95 0.07 -12.20
N PRO A 15 1.69 -1.01 -12.52
CA PRO A 15 1.12 -2.36 -12.66
C PRO A 15 0.38 -2.88 -11.42
N TRP A 16 0.73 -2.37 -10.24
CA TRP A 16 0.10 -2.72 -8.97
C TRP A 16 -1.20 -1.96 -8.70
N CYS A 17 -1.49 -0.87 -9.40
CA CYS A 17 -2.65 -0.03 -9.12
C CYS A 17 -3.97 -0.73 -9.48
N THR A 18 -4.90 -0.77 -8.52
CA THR A 18 -6.27 -1.31 -8.69
C THR A 18 -7.36 -0.26 -8.50
N ALA A 19 -6.99 1.00 -8.26
CA ALA A 19 -7.90 2.11 -8.06
C ALA A 19 -8.77 2.42 -9.30
N ASP A 20 -10.04 2.74 -9.07
CA ASP A 20 -10.87 3.38 -10.09
C ASP A 20 -10.66 4.90 -10.05
N HIS A 21 -9.90 5.42 -11.02
CA HIS A 21 -9.58 6.84 -11.11
C HIS A 21 -10.79 7.75 -11.43
N ARG A 22 -11.95 7.20 -11.81
CA ARG A 22 -13.18 8.00 -11.93
C ARG A 22 -13.70 8.48 -10.58
N THR A 23 -13.39 7.75 -9.51
CA THR A 23 -13.88 8.01 -8.16
C THR A 23 -12.77 8.51 -7.23
N THR A 24 -11.53 8.08 -7.47
CA THR A 24 -10.37 8.39 -6.61
C THR A 24 -9.49 9.52 -7.15
N GLY A 25 -9.80 10.06 -8.34
CA GLY A 25 -8.97 11.04 -9.03
C GLY A 25 -7.68 10.43 -9.54
N ASN A 26 -6.60 11.23 -9.59
CA ASN A 26 -5.31 10.80 -10.14
C ASN A 26 -4.40 10.09 -9.10
N VAL A 27 -5.00 9.39 -8.13
CA VAL A 27 -4.25 8.71 -7.06
C VAL A 27 -4.22 7.21 -7.36
N HIS A 28 -3.02 6.65 -7.44
CA HIS A 28 -2.85 5.21 -7.55
C HIS A 28 -2.94 4.57 -6.18
N ARG A 29 -3.69 3.46 -6.10
CA ARG A 29 -3.93 2.74 -4.86
C ARG A 29 -4.06 1.25 -5.11
N VAL A 30 -3.55 0.46 -4.17
CA VAL A 30 -3.90 -0.96 -4.02
C VAL A 30 -3.85 -1.33 -2.54
N GLU A 31 -4.79 -2.15 -2.10
CA GLU A 31 -4.73 -2.78 -0.78
C GLU A 31 -3.90 -4.04 -0.85
N VAL A 32 -2.88 -4.11 0.01
CA VAL A 32 -1.98 -5.27 0.12
C VAL A 32 -2.60 -6.33 1.03
N GLY A 33 -3.29 -5.88 2.09
CA GLY A 33 -4.03 -6.72 3.02
C GLY A 33 -4.44 -5.92 4.24
N ALA A 34 -4.91 -6.59 5.29
CA ALA A 34 -5.23 -5.98 6.58
C ALA A 34 -4.73 -6.84 7.72
N ALA A 35 -4.16 -6.20 8.75
CA ALA A 35 -3.70 -6.86 9.97
C ALA A 35 -4.62 -6.56 11.16
N ARG A 36 -4.62 -7.43 12.16
CA ARG A 36 -5.42 -7.25 13.37
C ARG A 36 -4.60 -6.53 14.46
N VAL A 37 -4.90 -5.26 14.71
CA VAL A 37 -4.26 -4.44 15.75
C VAL A 37 -5.28 -4.12 16.83
N ALA A 38 -5.00 -4.53 18.08
CA ALA A 38 -5.88 -4.31 19.23
C ALA A 38 -7.37 -4.65 18.96
N GLY A 39 -7.61 -5.74 18.21
CA GLY A 39 -8.95 -6.21 17.87
C GLY A 39 -9.60 -5.55 16.65
N LYS A 40 -8.93 -4.59 15.98
CA LYS A 40 -9.43 -3.92 14.77
C LYS A 40 -8.65 -4.38 13.54
N TYR A 41 -9.32 -4.50 12.40
CA TYR A 41 -8.65 -4.70 11.11
C TYR A 41 -8.13 -3.35 10.61
N VAL A 42 -6.83 -3.32 10.30
CA VAL A 42 -6.13 -2.14 9.81
C VAL A 42 -5.56 -2.47 8.44
N PRO A 43 -6.17 -1.98 7.34
CA PRO A 43 -5.63 -2.17 6.00
C PRO A 43 -4.26 -1.52 5.80
N VAL A 44 -3.39 -2.20 5.07
CA VAL A 44 -2.15 -1.68 4.52
C VAL A 44 -2.35 -1.50 3.03
N VAL A 45 -2.09 -0.28 2.56
CA VAL A 45 -2.32 0.12 1.17
C VAL A 45 -1.07 0.76 0.63
N ILE A 46 -0.79 0.54 -0.65
CA ILE A 46 0.18 1.34 -1.39
C ILE A 46 -0.57 2.53 -1.95
N LEU A 47 0.00 3.72 -1.78
CA LEU A 47 -0.57 4.97 -2.28
C LEU A 47 0.48 5.71 -3.10
N GLN A 48 0.08 6.29 -4.23
CA GLN A 48 0.93 7.19 -4.98
C GLN A 48 0.10 8.35 -5.52
N THR A 49 0.45 9.57 -5.10
CA THR A 49 -0.11 10.81 -5.63
C THR A 49 0.58 11.18 -6.95
N PRO A 50 -0.03 12.04 -7.80
CA PRO A 50 0.58 12.46 -9.06
C PRO A 50 1.98 13.06 -8.86
N GLY A 51 2.98 12.47 -9.53
CA GLY A 51 4.37 12.93 -9.46
C GLY A 51 5.11 12.58 -8.17
N GLY A 52 4.45 11.94 -7.20
CA GLY A 52 5.06 11.44 -5.98
C GLY A 52 5.66 10.04 -6.14
N ALA A 53 6.57 9.67 -5.22
CA ALA A 53 6.99 8.29 -5.05
C ALA A 53 5.86 7.49 -4.36
N PRO A 54 5.71 6.19 -4.66
CA PRO A 54 4.76 5.36 -3.95
C PRO A 54 5.17 5.20 -2.47
N SER A 55 4.20 5.33 -1.57
CA SER A 55 4.34 5.16 -0.13
C SER A 55 3.49 3.99 0.36
N VAL A 56 3.84 3.47 1.54
CA VAL A 56 3.02 2.47 2.24
C VAL A 56 2.19 3.19 3.29
N VAL A 57 0.89 2.94 3.30
CA VAL A 57 -0.05 3.60 4.20
C VAL A 57 -0.74 2.55 5.07
N ILE A 58 -0.69 2.76 6.37
CA ILE A 58 -1.53 2.06 7.33
C ILE A 58 -2.85 2.84 7.39
N SER A 59 -3.85 2.32 6.69
CA SER A 59 -5.18 2.91 6.54
C SER A 59 -6.08 2.34 7.64
N GLY A 60 -6.68 3.14 8.50
CA GLY A 60 -7.49 2.63 9.61
C GLY A 60 -8.08 3.73 10.49
N PRO A 61 -8.30 3.50 11.80
CA PRO A 61 -8.71 4.58 12.72
C PRO A 61 -7.64 5.68 12.83
N VAL A 62 -6.41 5.39 12.40
CA VAL A 62 -5.32 6.34 12.23
C VAL A 62 -4.82 6.25 10.78
N PHE A 63 -4.25 7.35 10.30
CA PHE A 63 -3.58 7.41 9.00
C PHE A 63 -2.09 7.58 9.25
N VAL A 64 -1.30 6.58 8.85
CA VAL A 64 0.17 6.63 8.92
C VAL A 64 0.70 6.40 7.51
N GLU A 65 1.42 7.37 6.97
CA GLU A 65 2.12 7.24 5.70
C GLU A 65 3.61 6.99 5.98
N VAL A 66 4.15 5.97 5.31
CA VAL A 66 5.52 5.48 5.47
C VAL A 66 6.23 5.65 4.13
N HIS A 67 7.16 6.60 4.09
CA HIS A 67 7.95 6.89 2.90
C HIS A 67 8.91 5.73 2.60
N PRO A 68 9.30 5.53 1.32
CA PRO A 68 10.21 4.45 0.91
C PRO A 68 11.42 4.23 1.81
N ASP A 69 12.09 5.31 2.21
CA ASP A 69 13.31 5.24 3.01
C ASP A 69 13.06 4.77 4.46
N ASP A 70 11.82 4.86 4.95
CA ASP A 70 11.45 4.52 6.33
C ASP A 70 10.73 3.17 6.45
N GLN A 71 10.43 2.49 5.33
CA GLN A 71 9.61 1.28 5.33
C GLN A 71 10.25 0.11 6.09
N GLU A 72 11.56 -0.07 5.97
CA GLU A 72 12.28 -1.12 6.70
C GLU A 72 12.30 -0.83 8.21
N ASP A 73 12.57 0.41 8.59
CA ASP A 73 12.63 0.81 10.00
C ASP A 73 11.26 0.76 10.67
N MET A 74 10.20 1.14 9.94
CA MET A 74 8.82 0.95 10.41
C MET A 74 8.50 -0.53 10.62
N ALA A 75 8.86 -1.41 9.68
CA ALA A 75 8.62 -2.84 9.83
C ALA A 75 9.37 -3.43 11.04
N ARG A 76 10.61 -2.99 11.29
CA ARG A 76 11.38 -3.38 12.49
C ARG A 76 10.74 -2.86 13.77
N LEU A 77 10.27 -1.62 13.80
CA LEU A 77 9.56 -1.04 14.94
C LEU A 77 8.29 -1.83 15.27
N LEU A 78 7.55 -2.25 14.24
CA LEU A 78 6.35 -3.07 14.41
C LEU A 78 6.66 -4.48 14.93
N ASP A 79 7.74 -5.11 14.47
CA ASP A 79 8.19 -6.38 15.05
C ASP A 79 8.56 -6.23 16.53
N LEU A 80 9.25 -5.15 16.91
CA LEU A 80 9.56 -4.85 18.32
C LEU A 80 8.31 -4.63 19.18
N ALA A 81 7.19 -4.26 18.56
CA ALA A 81 5.90 -4.06 19.21
C ALA A 81 4.97 -5.29 19.13
N ASP A 82 5.52 -6.47 18.80
CA ASP A 82 4.78 -7.72 18.58
C ASP A 82 3.66 -7.58 17.53
N GLN A 83 3.81 -6.68 16.57
CA GLN A 83 2.88 -6.45 15.45
C GLN A 83 3.36 -7.14 14.15
N GLY A 84 3.81 -8.39 14.24
CA GLY A 84 4.45 -9.11 13.13
C GLY A 84 3.56 -9.27 11.88
N GLU A 85 2.23 -9.38 12.04
CA GLU A 85 1.31 -9.41 10.91
C GLU A 85 1.33 -8.07 10.13
N LEU A 86 1.30 -6.95 10.85
CA LEU A 86 1.35 -5.62 10.24
C LEU A 86 2.74 -5.37 9.63
N ALA A 87 3.82 -5.75 10.32
CA ALA A 87 5.18 -5.65 9.80
C ALA A 87 5.36 -6.45 8.49
N GLY A 88 4.79 -7.66 8.42
CA GLY A 88 4.79 -8.48 7.21
C GLY A 88 4.10 -7.80 6.03
N LEU A 89 2.95 -7.16 6.27
CA LEU A 89 2.26 -6.38 5.24
C LEU A 89 3.05 -5.14 4.80
N ILE A 90 3.72 -4.44 5.71
CA ILE A 90 4.60 -3.31 5.35
C ILE A 90 5.72 -3.78 4.43
N ARG A 91 6.39 -4.91 4.73
CA ARG A 91 7.44 -5.47 3.88
C ARG A 91 6.92 -5.89 2.50
N GLN A 92 5.79 -6.58 2.47
CA GLN A 92 5.16 -6.97 1.20
C GLN A 92 4.81 -5.75 0.34
N ALA A 93 4.31 -4.69 0.98
CA ALA A 93 4.03 -3.44 0.29
C ALA A 93 5.31 -2.76 -0.20
N ALA A 94 6.37 -2.77 0.63
CA ALA A 94 7.69 -2.22 0.30
C ALA A 94 8.29 -2.88 -0.95
N ASP A 95 8.22 -4.21 -1.06
CA ASP A 95 8.70 -4.95 -2.24
C ASP A 95 8.02 -4.48 -3.54
N VAL A 96 6.72 -4.18 -3.47
CA VAL A 96 5.95 -3.68 -4.62
C VAL A 96 6.36 -2.23 -4.96
N THR A 97 6.67 -1.40 -3.97
CA THR A 97 7.10 -0.01 -4.19
C THR A 97 8.58 0.13 -4.58
N GLY A 98 9.44 -0.78 -4.13
CA GLY A 98 10.90 -0.78 -4.34
C GLY A 98 11.35 -1.57 -5.57
N GLY A 99 10.51 -2.43 -6.15
CA GLY A 99 10.82 -3.25 -7.33
C GLY A 99 11.00 -2.49 -8.67
N GLY A 100 11.19 -1.17 -8.63
CA GLY A 100 11.23 -0.26 -9.78
C GLY A 100 12.61 0.32 -10.13
N VAL A 101 13.72 -0.23 -9.65
CA VAL A 101 15.08 0.14 -10.11
C VAL A 101 15.98 -1.09 -10.20
N ARG A 102 16.15 -1.62 -11.41
CA ARG A 102 17.39 -2.22 -11.91
C ARG A 102 17.54 -1.89 -13.38
#